data_AF-A0A9X1CJX0-F1
#
_entry.id   AF-A0A9X1CJX0-F1
#
_cell.length_a   1.000
_cell.length_b   1.000
_cell.length_c   1.000
_cell.angle_alpha   90.00
_cell.angle_beta   90.00
_cell.angle_gamma   90.00
#
_symmetry.space_group_name_H-M   'P 1'
#
loop_
_entity.id
_entity.type
_entity.pdbx_description
1 polymer ?
#
loop_
_entity_poly.entity_id
_entity_poly.type
_entity_poly.pdbx_seq_one_letter_code
_entity_poly.pdbx_strand_id
1 'polypeptide(L)'
;MNIDIDSLIHFLLMWGTPAIMMLIAYLKMSKEDRDDVKKDFKTANFILTIGFLVIGYFLASLGNLLALNIMKLLGIPLMIIAAIMITFNMWNKSKVKSILIPILILVAIFVVAT
;
A
#
# COMPACT_ATOMS: atom_id res chain seq x y z
N MET A 1 -2.17 -24.31 -9.92
CA MET A 1 -2.27 -23.36 -8.80
C MET A 1 -3.48 -23.78 -7.97
N ASN A 2 -3.25 -24.29 -6.76
CA ASN A 2 -4.34 -24.65 -5.85
C ASN A 2 -4.54 -23.48 -4.88
N ILE A 3 -5.57 -22.67 -5.10
CA ILE A 3 -5.85 -21.51 -4.23
C ILE A 3 -6.68 -22.00 -3.05
N ASP A 4 -6.18 -21.75 -1.85
CA ASP A 4 -6.94 -21.93 -0.62
C ASP A 4 -8.09 -20.92 -0.52
N ILE A 5 -9.31 -21.42 -0.30
CA ILE A 5 -10.53 -20.60 -0.32
C ILE A 5 -10.53 -19.58 0.82
N ASP A 6 -10.05 -19.96 1.99
CA ASP A 6 -10.01 -19.07 3.16
C ASP A 6 -9.04 -17.91 2.90
N SER A 7 -7.87 -18.20 2.34
CA SER A 7 -6.89 -17.20 1.90
C SER A 7 -7.43 -16.27 0.81
N LEU A 8 -8.22 -16.80 -0.13
CA LEU A 8 -8.88 -16.01 -1.17
C LEU A 8 -9.93 -15.07 -0.57
N ILE A 9 -10.77 -15.56 0.33
CA ILE A 9 -11.77 -14.73 1.03
C ILE A 9 -11.08 -13.63 1.81
N HIS A 10 -10.00 -13.96 2.53
CA HIS A 10 -9.21 -12.98 3.27
C HIS A 10 -8.64 -11.89 2.35
N PHE A 11 -8.04 -12.28 1.23
CA PHE A 11 -7.53 -11.35 0.22
C PHE A 11 -8.61 -10.41 -0.32
N LEU A 12 -9.78 -10.96 -0.68
CA LEU A 12 -10.90 -10.19 -1.20
C LEU A 12 -11.49 -9.23 -0.16
N LEU A 13 -11.55 -9.62 1.11
CA LEU A 13 -12.01 -8.72 2.17
C LEU A 13 -11.02 -7.58 2.40
N MET A 14 -9.72 -7.91 2.44
CA MET A 14 -8.65 -6.95 2.67
C MET A 14 -8.53 -5.92 1.54
N TRP A 15 -8.66 -6.34 0.28
CA TRP A 15 -8.45 -5.47 -0.88
C TRP A 15 -9.73 -5.01 -1.55
N GLY A 16 -10.73 -5.87 -1.61
CA GLY A 16 -12.03 -5.56 -2.22
C GLY A 16 -12.79 -4.51 -1.44
N THR A 17 -12.85 -4.61 -0.10
CA THR A 17 -13.61 -3.65 0.72
C THR A 17 -13.08 -2.22 0.56
N PRO A 18 -11.77 -1.93 0.75
CA PRO A 18 -11.26 -0.58 0.58
C PRO A 18 -11.36 -0.08 -0.87
N ALA A 19 -11.15 -0.96 -1.87
CA ALA A 19 -11.27 -0.59 -3.28
C ALA A 19 -12.70 -0.16 -3.64
N ILE A 20 -13.70 -0.93 -3.20
CA ILE A 20 -15.12 -0.60 -3.40
C ILE A 20 -15.47 0.70 -2.67
N MET A 21 -15.03 0.88 -1.41
CA MET A 21 -15.27 2.11 -0.66
C MET A 21 -14.67 3.33 -1.36
N MET A 22 -13.42 3.25 -1.83
CA MET A 22 -12.77 4.33 -2.57
C MET A 22 -13.50 4.63 -3.89
N LEU A 23 -13.92 3.60 -4.62
CA LEU A 23 -14.69 3.78 -5.85
C LEU A 23 -16.02 4.49 -5.59
N ILE A 24 -16.77 4.07 -4.57
CA ILE A 24 -18.05 4.70 -4.19
C ILE A 24 -17.81 6.16 -3.79
N ALA A 25 -16.80 6.43 -2.96
CA ALA A 25 -16.46 7.79 -2.54
C ALA A 25 -16.12 8.67 -3.75
N TYR A 26 -15.28 8.17 -4.66
CA TYR A 26 -14.89 8.88 -5.88
C TYR A 26 -16.10 9.15 -6.80
N LEU A 27 -17.01 8.19 -6.96
CA LEU A 27 -18.23 8.36 -7.75
C LEU A 27 -19.22 9.34 -7.12
N LYS A 28 -19.18 9.55 -5.80
CA LYS A 28 -20.02 10.53 -5.10
C LYS A 28 -19.44 11.95 -5.09
N MET A 29 -18.14 12.10 -5.36
CA MET A 29 -17.48 13.41 -5.39
C MET A 29 -17.95 14.30 -6.54
N SER A 30 -17.93 15.61 -6.32
CA SER A 30 -18.13 16.61 -7.36
C SER A 30 -16.99 16.57 -8.40
N LYS A 31 -17.15 17.25 -9.53
CA LYS A 31 -16.10 17.30 -10.56
C LYS A 31 -14.83 17.96 -10.03
N GLU A 32 -14.98 19.04 -9.26
CA GLU A 32 -13.89 19.81 -8.65
C GLU A 32 -13.10 18.95 -7.67
N ASP A 33 -13.79 18.30 -6.72
CA ASP A 33 -13.16 17.40 -5.75
C ASP A 33 -12.41 16.24 -6.43
N ARG A 34 -13.00 15.66 -7.50
CA ARG A 34 -12.34 14.59 -8.25
C ARG A 34 -11.05 15.06 -8.91
N ASP A 35 -11.00 16.29 -9.41
CA ASP A 35 -9.82 16.82 -10.08
C ASP A 35 -8.71 17.15 -9.07
N ASP A 36 -9.07 17.62 -7.87
CA ASP A 36 -8.13 17.78 -6.76
C ASP A 36 -7.55 16.44 -6.30
N VAL A 37 -8.38 15.41 -6.09
CA VAL A 37 -7.92 14.07 -5.72
C VAL A 37 -6.98 13.49 -6.78
N LYS A 38 -7.30 13.64 -8.07
CA LYS A 38 -6.40 13.21 -9.15
C LYS A 38 -5.07 13.95 -9.12
N LYS A 39 -5.09 15.26 -8.84
CA LYS A 39 -3.87 16.08 -8.76
C LYS A 39 -2.99 15.59 -7.60
N ASP A 40 -3.57 15.34 -6.44
CA ASP A 40 -2.87 14.82 -5.27
C ASP A 40 -2.27 13.43 -5.55
N PHE A 41 -3.03 12.53 -6.18
CA PHE A 41 -2.58 11.18 -6.52
C PHE A 41 -1.45 11.17 -7.56
N LYS A 42 -1.36 12.20 -8.40
CA LYS A 42 -0.29 12.37 -9.39
C LYS A 42 0.99 12.97 -8.79
N THR A 43 0.96 13.46 -7.55
CA THR A 43 2.18 14.01 -6.94
C THR A 43 3.22 12.91 -6.70
N ALA A 44 4.49 13.24 -6.92
CA ALA A 44 5.59 12.31 -6.65
C ALA A 44 5.59 11.86 -5.18
N ASN A 45 5.24 12.75 -4.25
CA ASN A 45 5.14 12.41 -2.83
C ASN A 45 4.07 11.33 -2.59
N PHE A 46 2.87 11.46 -3.16
CA PHE A 46 1.83 10.42 -3.01
C PHE A 46 2.27 9.09 -3.63
N ILE A 47 2.78 9.13 -4.86
CA ILE A 47 3.20 7.92 -5.60
C ILE A 47 4.30 7.17 -4.83
N LEU A 48 5.35 7.87 -4.41
CA LEU A 48 6.52 7.27 -3.76
C LEU A 48 6.25 6.86 -2.31
N THR A 49 5.16 7.34 -1.68
CA THR A 49 4.79 6.95 -0.32
C THR A 49 3.61 5.99 -0.36
N ILE A 50 2.39 6.49 -0.31
CA ILE A 50 1.16 5.71 -0.22
C ILE A 50 0.98 4.82 -1.45
N GLY A 51 1.25 5.32 -2.66
CA GLY A 51 1.12 4.55 -3.89
C GLY A 51 1.98 3.28 -3.89
N PHE A 52 3.28 3.44 -3.69
CA PHE A 52 4.24 2.32 -3.64
C PHE A 52 3.99 1.39 -2.46
N LEU A 53 3.59 1.90 -1.30
CA LEU A 53 3.25 1.07 -0.15
C LEU A 53 2.04 0.18 -0.45
N VAL A 54 0.95 0.76 -0.96
CA VAL A 54 -0.31 0.06 -1.24
C VAL A 54 -0.12 -0.94 -2.40
N ILE A 55 0.49 -0.52 -3.51
CA ILE A 55 0.73 -1.40 -4.67
C ILE A 55 1.71 -2.50 -4.30
N GLY A 56 2.80 -2.17 -3.60
CA GLY A 56 3.79 -3.15 -3.17
C GLY A 56 3.19 -4.21 -2.26
N TYR A 57 2.37 -3.78 -1.29
CA TYR A 57 1.67 -4.70 -0.40
C TYR A 57 0.64 -5.55 -1.14
N PHE A 58 -0.10 -4.98 -2.09
CA PHE A 58 -1.03 -5.71 -2.95
C PHE A 58 -0.33 -6.81 -3.73
N LEU A 59 0.80 -6.50 -4.37
CA LEU A 59 1.58 -7.46 -5.14
C LEU A 59 2.15 -8.58 -4.26
N ALA A 60 2.66 -8.25 -3.07
CA ALA A 60 3.16 -9.24 -2.13
C ALA A 60 2.04 -10.17 -1.64
N SER A 61 0.89 -9.60 -1.27
CA SER A 61 -0.30 -10.33 -0.84
C SER A 61 -0.86 -11.22 -1.95
N LEU A 62 -0.93 -10.73 -3.19
CA LEU A 62 -1.36 -11.49 -4.35
C LEU A 62 -0.35 -12.60 -4.69
N GLY A 63 0.95 -12.32 -4.57
CA GLY A 63 2.01 -13.32 -4.72
C GLY A 63 1.92 -14.44 -3.67
N ASN A 64 1.53 -14.14 -2.44
CA ASN A 64 1.24 -15.14 -1.42
C ASN A 64 0.03 -16.00 -1.82
N LEU A 65 -1.08 -15.38 -2.19
CA LEU A 65 -2.32 -16.07 -2.59
C LEU A 65 -2.12 -17.01 -3.78
N LEU A 66 -1.37 -16.56 -4.80
CA LEU A 66 -1.15 -17.31 -6.03
C LEU A 66 0.10 -18.20 -5.98
N ALA A 67 0.82 -18.21 -4.85
CA ALA A 67 2.14 -18.85 -4.70
C ALA A 67 3.17 -18.41 -5.78
N LEU A 68 3.13 -17.14 -6.18
CA LEU A 68 4.00 -16.54 -7.19
C LEU A 68 5.09 -15.69 -6.55
N ASN A 69 6.28 -16.27 -6.36
CA ASN A 69 7.43 -15.59 -5.78
C ASN A 69 7.86 -14.34 -6.56
N ILE A 70 7.64 -14.30 -7.88
CA ILE A 70 7.96 -13.13 -8.71
C ILE A 70 7.16 -11.90 -8.30
N MET A 71 5.89 -12.04 -7.90
CA MET A 71 5.07 -10.91 -7.46
C MET A 71 5.54 -10.37 -6.12
N LYS A 72 5.98 -11.26 -5.20
CA LYS A 72 6.60 -10.85 -3.93
C LYS A 72 7.90 -10.08 -4.16
N LEU A 73 8.73 -10.57 -5.10
CA LEU A 73 10.01 -9.94 -5.46
C LEU A 73 9.82 -8.53 -6.03
N LEU A 74 8.69 -8.26 -6.70
CA LEU A 74 8.34 -6.91 -7.18
C LEU A 74 7.72 -6.05 -6.07
N GLY A 75 6.88 -6.63 -5.21
CA GLY A 75 6.15 -5.91 -4.18
C GLY A 75 7.02 -5.41 -3.02
N ILE A 76 7.91 -6.26 -2.50
CA ILE A 76 8.74 -5.94 -1.34
C ILE A 76 9.64 -4.71 -1.58
N PRO A 77 10.38 -4.57 -2.70
CA PRO A 77 11.17 -3.38 -2.97
C PRO A 77 10.36 -2.09 -3.02
N LEU A 78 9.14 -2.12 -3.58
CA LEU A 78 8.25 -0.95 -3.61
C LEU A 78 7.89 -0.52 -2.18
N MET A 79 7.55 -1.46 -1.30
CA MET A 79 7.26 -1.18 0.10
C MET A 79 8.48 -0.60 0.84
N ILE A 80 9.68 -1.11 0.57
CA ILE A 80 10.92 -0.60 1.17
C ILE A 80 11.16 0.85 0.75
N ILE A 81 11.04 1.16 -0.54
CA ILE A 81 11.19 2.54 -1.05
C ILE A 81 10.16 3.46 -0.37
N ALA A 82 8.91 3.02 -0.27
CA ALA A 82 7.87 3.77 0.41
C ALA A 82 8.17 4.02 1.89
N ALA A 83 8.63 3.00 2.61
CA ALA A 83 8.99 3.11 4.02
C ALA A 83 10.10 4.16 4.25
N ILE A 84 11.12 4.17 3.39
CA ILE A 84 12.21 5.16 3.43
C ILE A 84 11.66 6.56 3.18
N MET A 85 10.85 6.74 2.12
CA MET A 85 10.30 8.04 1.75
C MET A 85 9.34 8.60 2.82
N ILE A 86 8.48 7.75 3.39
CA ILE A 86 7.59 8.12 4.50
C ILE A 86 8.42 8.59 5.70
N THR A 87 9.43 7.82 6.07
CA THR A 87 10.34 8.15 7.19
C THR A 87 11.03 9.49 6.96
N PHE A 88 11.57 9.71 5.77
CA PHE A 88 12.26 10.96 5.43
C PHE A 88 11.31 12.17 5.49
N ASN A 89 10.11 12.04 4.92
CA ASN A 89 9.11 13.11 4.93
C ASN A 89 8.63 13.41 6.37
N MET A 90 8.49 12.39 7.20
CA MET A 90 8.14 12.53 8.61
C MET A 90 9.26 13.15 9.45
N TRP A 91 10.51 12.77 9.22
CA TRP A 91 11.68 13.36 9.87
C TRP A 91 11.74 14.85 9.61
N ASN A 92 11.54 15.24 8.34
CA ASN A 92 11.52 16.64 7.93
C ASN A 92 10.42 17.44 8.66
N LYS A 93 9.31 16.80 9.05
CA LYS A 93 8.19 17.44 9.75
C LYS A 93 8.26 17.37 11.28
N SER A 94 8.83 16.32 11.89
CA SER A 94 8.92 16.20 13.36
C SER A 94 10.11 15.33 13.79
N LYS A 95 11.08 15.92 14.48
CA LYS A 95 12.37 15.25 14.79
C LYS A 95 12.30 14.09 15.80
N VAL A 96 11.23 13.93 16.59
CA VAL A 96 11.17 12.95 17.72
C VAL A 96 10.15 11.81 17.52
N LYS A 97 9.03 12.03 16.83
CA LYS A 97 8.02 10.98 16.53
C LYS A 97 8.35 10.15 15.29
N SER A 98 9.43 10.49 14.57
CA SER A 98 9.77 9.95 13.25
C SER A 98 10.30 8.51 13.25
N ILE A 99 10.76 7.96 14.38
CA ILE A 99 11.44 6.65 14.43
C ILE A 99 10.46 5.49 14.65
N LEU A 100 9.31 5.71 15.30
CA LEU A 100 8.35 4.66 15.63
C LEU A 100 7.63 4.08 14.39
N ILE A 101 7.31 4.92 13.42
CA ILE A 101 6.60 4.52 12.20
C ILE A 101 7.44 3.64 11.26
N PRO A 102 8.72 3.94 10.97
CA PRO A 102 9.57 3.01 10.21
C PRO A 102 9.68 1.64 10.86
N ILE A 103 9.79 1.57 12.19
CA ILE A 103 9.84 0.30 12.92
C ILE A 103 8.55 -0.50 12.69
N LEU A 104 7.38 0.12 12.81
CA LEU A 104 6.10 -0.54 12.56
C LEU A 104 5.95 -1.01 11.10
N ILE A 105 6.41 -0.21 10.13
CA ILE A 105 6.37 -0.60 8.71
C ILE A 105 7.33 -1.76 8.44
N LEU A 106 8.53 -1.76 9.03
CA LEU A 106 9.49 -2.86 8.90
C LEU A 106 8.94 -4.16 9.50
N VAL A 107 8.28 -4.09 10.66
CA VAL A 107 7.61 -5.24 11.27
C VAL A 107 6.49 -5.76 10.36
N ALA A 108 5.67 -4.87 9.80
CA ALA A 108 4.62 -5.25 8.86
C ALA A 108 5.19 -5.93 7.61
N ILE A 109 6.28 -5.40 7.03
CA ILE A 109 6.97 -6.04 5.90
C ILE A 109 7.49 -7.42 6.28
N PHE A 110 8.12 -7.55 7.46
CA PHE A 110 8.66 -8.82 7.93
C PHE A 110 7.57 -9.89 8.08
N VAL A 111 6.45 -9.56 8.71
CA VAL A 111 5.29 -10.47 8.87
C VAL A 111 4.71 -10.91 7.53
N VAL A 112 4.77 -10.06 6.50
CA VAL A 112 4.25 -10.37 5.16
C VAL A 112 5.25 -11.19 4.33
N ALA A 113 6.55 -11.04 4.62
CA ALA A 113 7.64 -11.72 3.92
C ALA A 113 7.98 -13.10 4.49
N THR A 114 7.57 -13.40 5.73
CA THR A 114 7.68 -14.72 6.37
C THR A 114 6.45 -15.57 6.09
#